data_AF-V5BYG4-F1
#
_entry.id   AF-V5BYG4-F1
#
_cell.length_a   1.000
_cell.length_b   1.000
_cell.length_c   1.000
_cell.angle_alpha   90.00
_cell.angle_beta   90.00
_cell.angle_gamma   90.00
#
_symmetry.space_group_name_H-M   'P 1'
#
loop_
_entity.id
_entity.type
_entity.pdbx_description
1 polymer ?
#
loop_
_entity_poly.entity_id
_entity_poly.type
_entity_poly.pdbx_seq_one_letter_code
_entity_poly.pdbx_strand_id
1 'polypeptide(L)'
;MRINIFEGARRITKLIAVLWVIGGLILQFQSIKSPYLRTYFQVDSPGSVPIRMNGKNNGCENEDATEYVSAYTNTGTEVSATLCFKAKVINGGKKLIPVWKKVTDPKILAELNSTTETHVLHKYRVTSPDGKQFDITAPEGTTEQDVIDYAKTNYSELSKLQVQSKEQKQTSKDELGGTAKVFASIDDSKIQSQYVGFEKYSNEVSSYTKKVADSFKLYKADEEWADSEVWSVRLENIKECLLIVFGGLIFIWLFSWIVGWIVRGFLGIPTGQDTKP
;
A
#
# COMPACT_ATOMS: atom_id res chain seq x y z
N MET A 1 -7.92 21.31 67.45
CA MET A 1 -7.83 19.94 66.90
C MET A 1 -6.39 19.69 66.48
N ARG A 2 -5.80 18.51 66.72
CA ARG A 2 -4.47 18.17 66.16
C ARG A 2 -4.66 17.64 64.74
N ILE A 3 -4.12 18.34 63.74
CA ILE A 3 -4.13 17.88 62.34
C ILE A 3 -3.08 16.78 62.21
N ASN A 4 -3.48 15.57 61.82
CA ASN A 4 -2.53 14.48 61.58
C ASN A 4 -1.88 14.65 60.21
N ILE A 5 -0.66 15.20 60.19
CA ILE A 5 0.03 15.61 58.96
C ILE A 5 0.32 14.43 58.02
N PHE A 6 0.54 13.22 58.56
CA PHE A 6 0.72 12.00 57.79
C PHE A 6 -0.56 11.56 57.06
N GLU A 7 -1.73 11.79 57.67
CA GLU A 7 -3.02 11.52 57.02
C GLU A 7 -3.28 12.53 55.89
N GLY A 8 -2.88 13.80 56.07
CA GLY A 8 -2.86 14.81 55.02
C GLY A 8 -1.98 14.39 53.84
N ALA A 9 -0.72 14.04 54.10
CA ALA A 9 0.22 13.56 53.07
C ALA A 9 -0.34 12.36 52.30
N ARG A 10 -0.90 11.35 52.99
CA ARG A 10 -1.48 10.15 52.37
C ARG A 10 -2.69 10.46 51.48
N ARG A 11 -3.46 11.51 51.79
CA ARG A 11 -4.55 12.02 50.95
C ARG A 11 -4.00 12.73 49.70
N ILE A 12 -2.95 13.54 49.85
CA ILE A 12 -2.27 14.23 48.73
C ILE A 12 -1.66 13.22 47.74
N THR A 13 -0.94 12.19 48.21
CA THR A 13 -0.40 11.13 47.33
C THR A 13 -1.49 10.45 46.50
N LYS A 14 -2.67 10.19 47.10
CA LYS A 14 -3.81 9.61 46.36
C LYS A 14 -4.35 10.55 45.28
N LEU A 15 -4.45 11.84 45.56
CA LEU A 15 -4.87 12.84 44.57
C LEU A 15 -3.86 12.94 43.41
N ILE A 16 -2.56 12.93 43.70
CA ILE A 16 -1.50 12.92 42.66
C ILE A 16 -1.60 11.66 41.80
N ALA A 17 -1.79 10.48 42.39
CA ALA A 17 -1.96 9.23 41.65
C ALA A 17 -3.22 9.21 40.77
N VAL A 18 -4.34 9.77 41.25
CA VAL A 18 -5.58 9.93 40.45
C VAL A 18 -5.37 10.91 39.29
N LEU A 19 -4.73 12.06 39.54
CA LEU A 19 -4.39 13.04 38.49
C LEU A 19 -3.42 12.46 37.45
N TRP A 20 -2.46 11.62 37.85
CA TRP A 20 -1.56 10.90 36.94
C TRP A 20 -2.33 9.96 36.00
N VAL A 21 -3.25 9.16 36.53
CA VAL A 21 -4.10 8.25 35.73
C VAL A 21 -5.00 9.04 34.78
N ILE A 22 -5.66 10.10 35.26
CA ILE A 22 -6.52 10.96 34.42
C ILE A 22 -5.70 11.63 33.31
N GLY A 23 -4.52 12.16 33.62
CA GLY A 23 -3.61 12.77 32.64
C GLY A 23 -3.16 11.77 31.56
N GLY A 24 -2.74 10.57 31.97
CA GLY A 24 -2.36 9.50 31.03
C GLY A 24 -3.51 9.06 30.11
N LEU A 25 -4.73 8.95 30.65
CA LEU A 25 -5.94 8.64 29.87
C LEU A 25 -6.30 9.75 28.87
N ILE A 26 -6.17 11.03 29.26
CA ILE A 26 -6.44 12.17 28.37
C ILE A 26 -5.41 12.21 27.22
N LEU A 27 -4.12 12.03 27.52
CA LEU A 27 -3.07 11.98 26.51
C LEU A 27 -3.30 10.82 25.52
N GLN A 28 -3.66 9.63 26.01
CA GLN A 28 -4.03 8.52 25.12
C GLN A 28 -5.26 8.80 24.28
N PHE A 29 -6.29 9.43 24.82
CA PHE A 29 -7.49 9.77 24.03
C PHE A 29 -7.22 10.83 22.95
N GLN A 30 -6.04 11.46 22.96
CA GLN A 30 -5.52 12.24 21.84
C GLN A 30 -4.74 11.34 20.87
N SER A 31 -3.80 10.51 21.35
CA SER A 31 -3.01 9.57 20.51
C SER A 31 -3.85 8.55 19.73
N ILE A 32 -4.96 8.05 20.30
CA ILE A 32 -5.80 6.99 19.71
C ILE A 32 -6.65 7.49 18.52
N LYS A 33 -6.79 8.80 18.33
CA LYS A 33 -7.76 9.37 17.36
C LYS A 33 -7.38 9.23 15.89
N SER A 34 -6.10 9.06 15.56
CA SER A 34 -5.64 8.94 14.16
C SER A 34 -4.41 8.02 14.05
N PRO A 35 -4.56 6.70 14.22
CA PRO A 35 -3.52 5.74 13.86
C PRO A 35 -3.38 5.71 12.33
N TYR A 36 -2.43 6.48 11.80
CA TYR A 36 -2.18 6.61 10.36
C TYR A 36 -1.73 5.26 9.77
N LEU A 37 -2.65 4.52 9.16
CA LEU A 37 -2.31 3.26 8.50
C LEU A 37 -1.61 3.55 7.18
N ARG A 38 -0.29 3.40 7.13
CA ARG A 38 0.46 3.50 5.88
C ARG A 38 0.28 2.22 5.06
N THR A 39 -0.10 2.39 3.79
CA THR A 39 -0.26 1.27 2.85
C THR A 39 0.21 1.68 1.45
N TYR A 40 0.45 0.69 0.59
CA TYR A 40 0.98 0.85 -0.76
C TYR A 40 0.04 0.18 -1.76
N PHE A 41 -0.23 0.85 -2.88
CA PHE A 41 -1.04 0.33 -4.00
C PHE A 41 -0.23 0.42 -5.29
N GLN A 42 -0.20 -0.65 -6.09
CA GLN A 42 0.41 -0.62 -7.42
C GLN A 42 -0.59 -0.22 -8.50
N VAL A 43 -0.12 0.55 -9.48
CA VAL A 43 -0.85 0.89 -10.71
C VAL A 43 -0.03 0.34 -11.88
N ASP A 44 -0.41 -0.84 -12.36
CA ASP A 44 0.38 -1.64 -13.31
C ASP A 44 0.27 -1.14 -14.76
N SER A 45 -0.80 -0.41 -15.11
CA SER A 45 -1.01 0.22 -16.42
C SER A 45 -1.99 1.38 -16.32
N PRO A 46 -1.99 2.35 -17.25
CA PRO A 46 -2.80 3.54 -17.08
C PRO A 46 -4.30 3.22 -17.11
N GLY A 47 -5.03 3.71 -16.11
CA GLY A 47 -6.45 3.39 -15.95
C GLY A 47 -6.72 2.00 -15.36
N SER A 48 -5.70 1.21 -15.02
CA SER A 48 -5.92 0.09 -14.10
C SER A 48 -6.34 0.62 -12.74
N VAL A 49 -7.24 -0.11 -12.08
CA VAL A 49 -7.55 0.11 -10.66
C VAL A 49 -6.27 -0.06 -9.83
N PRO A 50 -5.96 0.82 -8.85
CA PRO A 50 -4.84 0.60 -7.94
C PRO A 50 -5.07 -0.64 -7.06
N ILE A 51 -4.11 -1.58 -7.05
CA ILE A 51 -4.21 -2.85 -6.32
C ILE A 51 -3.32 -2.78 -5.07
N ARG A 52 -3.85 -3.09 -3.87
CA ARG A 52 -3.06 -3.07 -2.63
C ARG A 52 -1.92 -4.09 -2.67
N MET A 53 -0.72 -3.63 -2.37
CA MET A 53 0.50 -4.44 -2.32
C MET A 53 0.62 -5.12 -0.95
N ASN A 54 0.38 -6.43 -0.90
CA ASN A 54 0.45 -7.22 0.33
C ASN A 54 1.86 -7.82 0.51
N GLY A 55 2.60 -7.40 1.53
CA GLY A 55 3.90 -7.98 1.90
C GLY A 55 4.75 -7.07 2.78
N LYS A 56 5.82 -7.60 3.39
CA LYS A 56 6.74 -6.80 4.24
C LYS A 56 7.67 -5.86 3.46
N ASN A 57 7.84 -6.09 2.16
CA ASN A 57 8.70 -5.31 1.27
C ASN A 57 7.86 -4.55 0.22
N ASN A 58 6.64 -4.13 0.58
CA ASN A 58 5.64 -3.58 -0.34
C ASN A 58 5.87 -2.10 -0.74
N GLY A 59 7.10 -1.61 -0.70
CA GLY A 59 7.44 -0.26 -1.16
C GLY A 59 7.46 -0.14 -2.69
N CYS A 60 7.29 1.09 -3.20
CA CYS A 60 7.54 1.40 -4.60
C CYS A 60 9.03 1.25 -4.95
N GLU A 61 9.37 0.89 -6.18
CA GLU A 61 10.76 0.90 -6.63
C GLU A 61 11.28 2.34 -6.79
N ASN A 62 12.60 2.54 -6.72
CA ASN A 62 13.25 3.84 -6.98
C ASN A 62 12.86 4.45 -8.34
N GLU A 63 12.47 3.59 -9.28
CA GLU A 63 12.14 3.91 -10.68
C GLU A 63 10.64 4.13 -10.91
N ASP A 64 9.78 3.66 -10.00
CA ASP A 64 8.33 3.87 -10.05
C ASP A 64 7.98 5.32 -9.70
N ALA A 65 7.00 5.92 -10.37
CA ALA A 65 6.46 7.19 -9.90
C ALA A 65 5.58 6.97 -8.67
N THR A 66 5.51 7.98 -7.78
CA THR A 66 4.89 7.85 -6.45
C THR A 66 4.01 9.05 -6.14
N GLU A 67 2.76 8.81 -5.79
CA GLU A 67 1.82 9.85 -5.35
C GLU A 67 1.24 9.49 -3.96
N TYR A 68 0.97 10.48 -3.12
CA TYR A 68 0.43 10.27 -1.77
C TYR A 68 -1.04 10.72 -1.70
N VAL A 69 -1.89 9.89 -1.10
CA VAL A 69 -3.30 10.20 -0.88
C VAL A 69 -3.78 9.69 0.48
N SER A 70 -4.41 10.57 1.26
CA SER A 70 -5.17 10.16 2.45
C SER A 70 -6.60 9.83 2.04
N ALA A 71 -7.07 8.65 2.40
CA ALA A 71 -8.46 8.22 2.27
C ALA A 71 -9.02 7.83 3.64
N TYR A 72 -10.34 7.92 3.82
CA TYR A 72 -10.99 7.57 5.07
C TYR A 72 -11.89 6.34 4.87
N THR A 73 -11.85 5.37 5.79
CA THR A 73 -12.79 4.25 5.82
C THR A 73 -14.17 4.72 6.30
N ASN A 74 -15.21 3.92 6.08
CA ASN A 74 -16.56 4.22 6.59
C ASN A 74 -16.65 4.30 8.12
N THR A 75 -15.64 3.83 8.88
CA THR A 75 -15.56 4.01 10.35
C THR A 75 -14.77 5.26 10.79
N GLY A 76 -14.21 6.01 9.83
CA GLY A 76 -13.44 7.24 10.08
C GLY A 76 -11.93 7.02 10.28
N THR A 77 -11.41 5.83 10.04
CA THR A 77 -9.95 5.58 10.01
C THR A 77 -9.31 6.34 8.85
N GLU A 78 -8.26 7.14 9.10
CA GLU A 78 -7.41 7.68 8.04
C GLU A 78 -6.37 6.65 7.57
N VAL A 79 -6.41 6.32 6.29
CA VAL A 79 -5.47 5.45 5.58
C VAL A 79 -4.58 6.31 4.69
N SER A 80 -3.28 6.31 4.97
CA SER A 80 -2.27 7.02 4.19
C SER A 80 -1.74 6.09 3.10
N ALA A 81 -2.34 6.19 1.90
CA ALA A 81 -1.99 5.37 0.76
C ALA A 81 -0.88 6.02 -0.09
N THR A 82 0.13 5.24 -0.44
CA THR A 82 1.13 5.60 -1.46
C THR A 82 0.83 4.83 -2.74
N LEU A 83 0.58 5.54 -3.84
CA LEU A 83 0.32 4.96 -5.14
C LEU A 83 1.64 4.80 -5.92
N CYS A 84 2.06 3.56 -6.14
CA CYS A 84 3.24 3.16 -6.91
C CYS A 84 2.86 2.92 -8.38
N PHE A 85 3.22 3.84 -9.27
CA PHE A 85 2.96 3.70 -10.71
C PHE A 85 4.13 2.96 -11.36
N LYS A 86 3.88 1.73 -11.83
CA LYS A 86 4.94 0.79 -12.20
C LYS A 86 5.68 1.21 -13.47
N ALA A 87 7.00 1.35 -13.36
CA ALA A 87 7.85 1.68 -14.49
C ALA A 87 8.10 0.45 -15.39
N LYS A 88 7.84 0.59 -16.69
CA LYS A 88 8.08 -0.48 -17.68
C LYS A 88 9.38 -0.23 -18.44
N VAL A 89 10.15 -1.28 -18.70
CA VAL A 89 11.38 -1.20 -19.50
C VAL A 89 11.00 -1.08 -20.98
N ILE A 90 11.55 -0.07 -21.64
CA ILE A 90 11.29 0.25 -23.05
C ILE A 90 12.58 0.06 -23.87
N ASN A 91 12.47 -0.48 -25.10
CA ASN A 91 13.56 -0.83 -26.02
C ASN A 91 14.75 0.16 -25.96
N GLY A 92 15.86 -0.30 -25.36
CA GLY A 92 16.99 0.51 -24.92
C GLY A 92 17.26 0.48 -23.40
N GLY A 93 16.51 -0.32 -22.62
CA GLY A 93 16.76 -0.53 -21.19
C GLY A 93 16.24 0.58 -20.27
N LYS A 94 15.77 1.72 -20.82
CA LYS A 94 15.15 2.80 -20.04
C LYS A 94 13.84 2.34 -19.40
N LYS A 95 13.71 2.50 -18.08
CA LYS A 95 12.43 2.41 -17.37
C LYS A 95 11.65 3.71 -17.55
N LEU A 96 10.38 3.60 -17.95
CA LEU A 96 9.48 4.73 -18.21
C LEU A 96 8.08 4.42 -17.67
N ILE A 97 7.38 5.45 -17.17
CA ILE A 97 6.03 5.36 -16.63
C ILE A 97 5.04 5.44 -17.80
N PRO A 98 4.15 4.46 -18.02
CA PRO A 98 3.11 4.58 -19.03
C PRO A 98 2.08 5.63 -18.60
N VAL A 99 1.57 6.43 -19.54
CA VAL A 99 0.55 7.46 -19.31
C VAL A 99 -0.51 7.42 -20.42
N TRP A 100 -1.78 7.65 -20.07
CA TRP A 100 -2.84 7.93 -21.03
C TRP A 100 -2.58 9.27 -21.75
N LYS A 101 -2.24 9.23 -23.04
CA LYS A 101 -2.22 10.43 -23.89
C LYS A 101 -3.16 10.20 -25.07
N LYS A 102 -4.17 11.06 -25.24
CA LYS A 102 -4.96 11.05 -26.47
C LYS A 102 -4.05 11.49 -27.61
N VAL A 103 -3.79 10.58 -28.55
CA VAL A 103 -3.03 10.87 -29.75
C VAL A 103 -3.93 11.63 -30.72
N THR A 104 -3.97 12.97 -30.57
CA THR A 104 -4.81 13.86 -31.38
C THR A 104 -4.07 14.43 -32.60
N ASP A 105 -2.75 14.28 -32.66
CA ASP A 105 -1.95 14.73 -33.79
C ASP A 105 -1.93 13.62 -34.86
N PRO A 106 -2.40 13.87 -36.10
CA PRO A 106 -2.24 12.94 -37.20
C PRO A 106 -0.79 12.84 -37.68
N LYS A 107 0.12 13.73 -37.25
CA LYS A 107 1.57 13.47 -37.21
C LYS A 107 1.99 12.70 -35.96
N ILE A 108 1.10 11.84 -35.48
CA ILE A 108 1.35 10.60 -34.74
C ILE A 108 0.44 9.47 -35.40
N LEU A 109 0.08 9.59 -36.73
CA LEU A 109 -0.58 8.67 -37.72
C LEU A 109 0.12 8.55 -39.17
N ALA A 110 0.47 7.34 -39.71
CA ALA A 110 1.48 7.02 -40.82
C ALA A 110 3.00 6.46 -40.63
N GLU A 111 3.48 5.65 -39.61
CA GLU A 111 4.71 5.74 -38.70
C GLU A 111 4.78 4.91 -37.37
N LEU A 112 4.14 5.29 -36.23
CA LEU A 112 4.35 4.63 -34.91
C LEU A 112 3.96 3.15 -34.87
N ASN A 113 2.87 2.74 -35.53
CA ASN A 113 2.63 1.32 -35.80
C ASN A 113 3.52 0.76 -36.95
N SER A 114 4.57 1.51 -37.36
CA SER A 114 5.80 1.03 -38.00
C SER A 114 7.02 1.05 -37.05
N THR A 115 6.96 1.80 -35.95
CA THR A 115 7.81 1.58 -34.76
C THR A 115 7.28 0.40 -33.91
N THR A 116 6.05 -0.07 -34.12
CA THR A 116 5.80 -1.51 -34.01
C THR A 116 6.47 -2.17 -35.21
N GLU A 117 7.70 -2.64 -34.97
CA GLU A 117 8.15 -3.86 -35.63
C GLU A 117 7.00 -4.86 -35.55
N THR A 118 6.45 -5.24 -36.70
CA THR A 118 5.56 -6.38 -36.78
C THR A 118 6.42 -7.62 -36.56
N HIS A 119 6.73 -7.93 -35.28
CA HIS A 119 7.22 -9.25 -34.90
C HIS A 119 6.28 -10.25 -35.57
N VAL A 120 6.77 -11.00 -36.56
CA VAL A 120 5.91 -11.88 -37.34
C VAL A 120 5.45 -12.98 -36.40
N LEU A 121 4.22 -12.86 -35.92
CA LEU A 121 3.66 -13.73 -34.90
C LEU A 121 3.26 -15.07 -35.53
N HIS A 122 4.26 -15.94 -35.66
CA HIS A 122 4.09 -17.29 -36.18
C HIS A 122 3.14 -18.09 -35.29
N LYS A 123 2.18 -18.75 -35.93
CA LYS A 123 1.23 -19.65 -35.26
C LYS A 123 1.68 -21.09 -35.41
N TYR A 124 2.04 -21.69 -34.28
CA TYR A 124 2.46 -23.07 -34.17
C TYR A 124 1.30 -23.90 -33.61
N ARG A 125 0.95 -25.00 -34.29
CA ARG A 125 -0.09 -25.91 -33.84
C ARG A 125 0.53 -27.09 -33.10
N VAL A 126 0.58 -27.00 -31.77
CA VAL A 126 1.12 -28.07 -30.92
C VAL A 126 0.02 -29.11 -30.69
N THR A 127 0.32 -30.37 -30.98
CA THR A 127 -0.57 -31.51 -30.65
C THR A 127 -0.07 -32.16 -29.36
N SER A 128 -0.98 -32.33 -28.40
CA SER A 128 -0.70 -32.91 -27.08
C SER A 128 -0.87 -34.43 -27.07
N PRO A 129 -0.37 -35.15 -26.04
CA PRO A 129 -0.45 -36.62 -25.99
C PRO A 129 -1.87 -37.20 -25.94
N ASP A 130 -2.89 -36.40 -25.61
CA ASP A 130 -4.31 -36.80 -25.65
C ASP A 130 -5.01 -36.42 -26.98
N GLY A 131 -4.24 -35.97 -27.98
CA GLY A 131 -4.71 -35.66 -29.33
C GLY A 131 -5.27 -34.25 -29.52
N LYS A 132 -5.36 -33.42 -28.47
CA LYS A 132 -5.83 -32.03 -28.60
C LYS A 132 -4.77 -31.15 -29.27
N GLN A 133 -5.22 -30.16 -30.03
CA GLN A 133 -4.38 -29.24 -30.80
C GLN A 133 -4.52 -27.81 -30.28
N PHE A 134 -3.40 -27.11 -30.04
CA PHE A 134 -3.37 -25.76 -29.51
C PHE A 134 -2.59 -24.83 -30.46
N ASP A 135 -3.21 -23.71 -30.84
CA ASP A 135 -2.57 -22.68 -31.68
C ASP A 135 -1.81 -21.69 -30.79
N ILE A 136 -0.52 -21.96 -30.58
CA ILE A 136 0.40 -21.09 -29.83
C ILE A 136 0.94 -20.02 -30.78
N THR A 137 1.04 -18.78 -30.30
CA THR A 137 1.50 -17.62 -31.10
C THR A 137 2.80 -17.10 -30.51
N ALA A 138 3.89 -17.12 -31.28
CA ALA A 138 5.24 -16.80 -30.81
C ALA A 138 5.99 -15.88 -31.79
N PRO A 139 6.96 -15.08 -31.33
CA PRO A 139 7.69 -14.13 -32.19
C PRO A 139 8.64 -14.84 -33.17
N GLU A 140 8.94 -14.14 -34.26
CA GLU A 140 9.95 -14.54 -35.25
C GLU A 140 11.32 -14.82 -34.60
N GLY A 141 11.99 -15.87 -35.06
CA GLY A 141 13.25 -16.37 -34.48
C GLY A 141 13.08 -17.36 -33.31
N THR A 142 11.88 -17.57 -32.76
CA THR A 142 11.62 -18.63 -31.78
C THR A 142 11.83 -20.01 -32.40
N THR A 143 12.56 -20.91 -31.73
CA THR A 143 12.75 -22.28 -32.26
C THR A 143 11.56 -23.17 -31.96
N GLU A 144 11.39 -24.25 -32.72
CA GLU A 144 10.35 -25.26 -32.47
C GLU A 144 10.47 -25.86 -31.05
N GLN A 145 11.69 -26.01 -30.55
CA GLN A 145 11.96 -26.52 -29.21
C GLN A 145 11.46 -25.56 -28.11
N ASP A 146 11.68 -24.24 -28.27
CA ASP A 146 11.19 -23.23 -27.32
C ASP A 146 9.66 -23.23 -27.25
N VAL A 147 8.99 -23.36 -28.39
CA VAL A 147 7.52 -23.48 -28.47
C VAL A 147 7.03 -24.74 -27.76
N ILE A 148 7.72 -25.87 -27.95
CA ILE A 148 7.40 -27.15 -27.31
C ILE A 148 7.59 -27.07 -25.79
N ASP A 149 8.66 -26.45 -25.29
CA ASP A 149 8.94 -26.36 -23.86
C ASP A 149 8.06 -25.31 -23.16
N TYR A 150 7.69 -24.23 -23.86
CA TYR A 150 6.61 -23.34 -23.43
C TYR A 150 5.26 -24.09 -23.34
N ALA A 151 4.93 -24.91 -24.34
CA ALA A 151 3.69 -25.68 -24.37
C ALA A 151 3.60 -26.71 -23.21
N LYS A 152 4.70 -27.41 -22.92
CA LYS A 152 4.80 -28.31 -21.75
C LYS A 152 4.54 -27.57 -20.45
N THR A 153 5.20 -26.41 -20.27
CA THR A 153 5.14 -25.61 -19.04
C THR A 153 3.74 -25.05 -18.77
N ASN A 154 3.02 -24.65 -19.82
CA ASN A 154 1.72 -23.96 -19.70
C ASN A 154 0.51 -24.86 -20.02
N TYR A 155 0.70 -26.18 -20.15
CA TYR A 155 -0.33 -27.12 -20.62
C TYR A 155 -1.64 -27.09 -19.80
N SER A 156 -1.52 -26.92 -18.48
CA SER A 156 -2.66 -26.82 -17.54
C SER A 156 -3.46 -25.51 -17.65
N GLU A 157 -3.02 -24.56 -18.47
CA GLU A 157 -3.72 -23.30 -18.76
C GLU A 157 -4.17 -23.22 -20.22
N LEU A 158 -3.33 -23.67 -21.16
CA LEU A 158 -3.69 -23.81 -22.58
C LEU A 158 -4.96 -24.68 -22.77
N SER A 159 -5.08 -25.75 -21.98
CA SER A 159 -6.26 -26.62 -21.92
C SER A 159 -7.55 -25.95 -21.41
N LYS A 160 -7.44 -24.82 -20.69
CA LYS A 160 -8.59 -24.00 -20.25
C LYS A 160 -8.95 -22.94 -21.28
N LEU A 161 -7.95 -22.26 -21.84
CA LEU A 161 -8.13 -21.15 -22.80
C LEU A 161 -8.87 -21.57 -24.08
N GLN A 162 -8.70 -22.82 -24.51
CA GLN A 162 -9.39 -23.36 -25.70
C GLN A 162 -10.94 -23.41 -25.55
N VAL A 163 -11.46 -23.32 -24.33
CA VAL A 163 -12.92 -23.22 -24.08
C VAL A 163 -13.44 -21.80 -24.39
N GLN A 164 -12.61 -20.77 -24.23
CA GLN A 164 -12.99 -19.36 -24.35
C GLN A 164 -12.73 -18.76 -25.74
N SER A 165 -11.78 -19.31 -26.51
CA SER A 165 -11.31 -18.70 -27.78
C SER A 165 -12.28 -18.82 -28.98
N LYS A 166 -13.59 -19.02 -28.74
CA LYS A 166 -14.61 -19.10 -29.81
C LYS A 166 -15.36 -17.79 -30.08
N GLU A 167 -15.19 -16.77 -29.24
CA GLU A 167 -16.23 -15.73 -29.09
C GLU A 167 -15.90 -14.33 -29.67
N GLN A 168 -14.64 -13.97 -29.95
CA GLN A 168 -14.25 -12.59 -30.35
C GLN A 168 -13.06 -12.50 -31.34
N LYS A 169 -13.11 -11.63 -32.38
CA LYS A 169 -11.97 -11.32 -33.31
C LYS A 169 -12.17 -10.07 -34.25
N GLN A 170 -11.33 -9.02 -34.14
CA GLN A 170 -11.24 -7.78 -35.01
C GLN A 170 -9.93 -6.95 -34.69
N THR A 171 -9.45 -5.84 -35.32
CA THR A 171 -9.75 -5.03 -36.54
C THR A 171 -8.49 -4.48 -37.31
N SER A 172 -7.53 -3.78 -36.65
CA SER A 172 -6.17 -3.26 -37.06
C SER A 172 -5.91 -1.76 -37.54
N LYS A 173 -4.65 -1.24 -37.34
CA LYS A 173 -3.90 0.02 -37.80
C LYS A 173 -4.36 1.45 -37.29
N ASP A 174 -3.64 2.60 -37.17
CA ASP A 174 -2.31 3.21 -37.61
C ASP A 174 -1.95 4.59 -36.86
N GLU A 175 -0.81 5.38 -36.85
CA GLU A 175 0.69 5.32 -37.15
C GLU A 175 1.67 6.64 -36.87
N LEU A 176 2.34 7.43 -37.79
CA LEU A 176 3.42 8.54 -37.80
C LEU A 176 3.11 9.93 -37.35
N GLY A 177 4.02 10.61 -36.67
CA GLY A 177 5.36 10.25 -36.27
C GLY A 177 6.02 11.51 -35.76
N GLY A 178 6.21 11.52 -34.45
CA GLY A 178 6.90 12.53 -33.67
C GLY A 178 7.34 11.76 -32.42
N THR A 179 8.64 11.55 -32.29
CA THR A 179 9.18 10.33 -31.67
C THR A 179 8.69 10.07 -30.23
N ALA A 180 7.93 8.99 -30.06
CA ALA A 180 7.49 8.41 -28.80
C ALA A 180 7.48 6.88 -28.92
N LYS A 181 7.45 6.14 -27.80
CA LYS A 181 7.29 4.67 -27.79
C LYS A 181 6.03 4.28 -27.01
N VAL A 182 5.27 3.35 -27.58
CA VAL A 182 3.91 2.97 -27.15
C VAL A 182 3.84 1.51 -26.73
N PHE A 183 2.96 1.20 -25.77
CA PHE A 183 2.73 -0.15 -25.27
C PHE A 183 1.28 -0.57 -25.57
N ALA A 184 1.11 -1.53 -26.49
CA ALA A 184 -0.16 -2.17 -26.87
C ALA A 184 -1.27 -1.25 -27.44
N SER A 185 -2.10 -1.84 -28.31
CA SER A 185 -3.33 -1.24 -28.83
C SER A 185 -4.50 -2.14 -28.44
N ILE A 186 -5.58 -1.55 -27.91
CA ILE A 186 -6.86 -2.24 -27.71
C ILE A 186 -7.79 -1.76 -28.81
N ASP A 187 -8.34 -2.73 -29.53
CA ASP A 187 -9.11 -2.51 -30.75
C ASP A 187 -10.61 -2.47 -30.44
N ASP A 188 -11.13 -1.25 -30.25
CA ASP A 188 -12.56 -1.00 -30.29
C ASP A 188 -12.82 0.35 -30.98
N SER A 189 -13.79 0.38 -31.90
CA SER A 189 -13.70 1.26 -33.07
C SER A 189 -14.19 2.70 -32.83
N LYS A 190 -13.42 3.53 -32.10
CA LYS A 190 -13.26 4.98 -32.40
C LYS A 190 -12.21 5.79 -31.62
N ILE A 191 -11.58 5.27 -30.57
CA ILE A 191 -10.49 5.99 -29.88
C ILE A 191 -9.35 5.01 -29.58
N GLN A 192 -8.34 4.99 -30.45
CA GLN A 192 -7.06 4.35 -30.12
C GLN A 192 -6.43 5.10 -28.97
N SER A 193 -6.55 4.50 -27.79
CA SER A 193 -6.07 5.06 -26.54
C SER A 193 -4.75 4.36 -26.20
N GLN A 194 -3.68 4.85 -26.83
CA GLN A 194 -2.34 4.31 -26.71
C GLN A 194 -1.66 4.84 -25.43
N TYR A 195 -0.90 3.96 -24.76
CA TYR A 195 -0.10 4.34 -23.59
C TYR A 195 1.29 4.75 -24.04
N VAL A 196 1.68 6.00 -23.77
CA VAL A 196 3.04 6.52 -24.06
C VAL A 196 3.88 6.47 -22.78
N GLY A 197 5.12 6.00 -22.89
CA GLY A 197 6.07 6.00 -21.77
C GLY A 197 6.79 7.34 -21.58
N PHE A 198 6.79 7.87 -20.36
CA PHE A 198 7.46 9.11 -19.97
C PHE A 198 8.45 8.89 -18.81
N GLU A 199 9.42 9.79 -18.64
CA GLU A 199 10.38 9.74 -17.52
C GLU A 199 9.68 10.10 -16.19
N LYS A 200 10.09 9.46 -15.08
CA LYS A 200 9.42 9.50 -13.76
C LYS A 200 9.02 10.90 -13.26
N TYR A 201 9.79 11.93 -13.62
CA TYR A 201 9.59 13.31 -13.17
C TYR A 201 9.04 14.25 -14.28
N SER A 202 8.47 13.71 -15.37
CA SER A 202 7.86 14.54 -16.41
C SER A 202 6.53 15.17 -15.95
N ASN A 203 6.17 16.29 -16.58
CA ASN A 203 4.91 16.99 -16.31
C ASN A 203 3.69 16.12 -16.68
N GLU A 204 3.79 15.28 -17.71
CA GLU A 204 2.77 14.30 -18.07
C GLU A 204 2.59 13.23 -16.99
N VAL A 205 3.68 12.71 -16.42
CA VAL A 205 3.62 11.75 -15.31
C VAL A 205 2.96 12.41 -14.11
N SER A 206 3.46 13.55 -13.63
CA SER A 206 2.91 14.23 -12.45
C SER A 206 1.44 14.63 -12.62
N SER A 207 1.03 15.08 -13.82
CA SER A 207 -0.38 15.38 -14.12
C SER A 207 -1.26 14.12 -14.12
N TYR A 208 -0.71 12.97 -14.51
CA TYR A 208 -1.41 11.70 -14.54
C TYR A 208 -1.49 11.05 -13.15
N THR A 209 -0.39 10.97 -12.40
CA THR A 209 -0.34 10.38 -11.05
C THR A 209 -1.26 11.12 -10.10
N LYS A 210 -1.20 12.45 -10.11
CA LYS A 210 -2.10 13.30 -9.35
C LYS A 210 -3.56 13.08 -9.71
N LYS A 211 -3.91 13.03 -11.01
CA LYS A 211 -5.28 12.76 -11.44
C LYS A 211 -5.81 11.40 -10.95
N VAL A 212 -4.94 10.39 -10.88
CA VAL A 212 -5.33 9.07 -10.32
C VAL A 212 -5.52 9.17 -8.81
N ALA A 213 -4.64 9.86 -8.08
CA ALA A 213 -4.80 10.13 -6.65
C ALA A 213 -6.06 10.94 -6.31
N ASP A 214 -6.34 12.02 -7.06
CA ASP A 214 -7.58 12.82 -6.94
C ASP A 214 -8.85 11.99 -7.20
N SER A 215 -8.72 10.86 -7.93
CA SER A 215 -9.82 9.91 -8.20
C SER A 215 -9.83 8.68 -7.29
N PHE A 216 -8.84 8.54 -6.41
CA PHE A 216 -8.64 7.33 -5.59
C PHE A 216 -9.77 7.14 -4.58
N LYS A 217 -10.19 5.88 -4.42
CA LYS A 217 -11.15 5.44 -3.42
C LYS A 217 -10.70 4.09 -2.89
N LEU A 218 -10.83 3.88 -1.59
CA LEU A 218 -10.65 2.56 -0.99
C LEU A 218 -11.76 1.63 -1.51
N TYR A 219 -11.41 0.39 -1.80
CA TYR A 219 -12.39 -0.67 -2.03
C TYR A 219 -12.81 -1.26 -0.69
N LYS A 220 -14.04 -1.80 -0.61
CA LYS A 220 -14.60 -2.37 0.63
C LYS A 220 -13.68 -3.41 1.29
N ALA A 221 -12.98 -4.22 0.50
CA ALA A 221 -12.01 -5.21 0.99
C ALA A 221 -10.72 -4.58 1.57
N ASP A 222 -10.37 -3.36 1.18
CA ASP A 222 -9.25 -2.60 1.72
C ASP A 222 -9.66 -1.78 2.94
N GLU A 223 -10.91 -1.30 3.02
CA GLU A 223 -11.49 -0.76 4.25
C GLU A 223 -11.60 -1.82 5.35
N GLU A 224 -12.16 -3.00 5.03
CA GLU A 224 -12.29 -4.12 5.98
C GLU A 224 -10.93 -4.61 6.49
N TRP A 225 -9.90 -4.64 5.62
CA TRP A 225 -8.54 -4.89 6.07
C TRP A 225 -8.02 -3.74 6.94
N ALA A 226 -8.15 -2.49 6.51
CA ALA A 226 -7.59 -1.34 7.23
C ALA A 226 -8.14 -1.23 8.65
N ASP A 227 -9.46 -1.36 8.82
CA ASP A 227 -10.10 -1.31 10.13
C ASP A 227 -9.73 -2.53 11.01
N SER A 228 -9.38 -3.68 10.41
CA SER A 228 -8.82 -4.82 11.14
C SER A 228 -7.37 -4.61 11.61
N GLU A 229 -6.53 -3.99 10.77
CA GLU A 229 -5.11 -3.73 11.07
C GLU A 229 -4.95 -2.58 12.08
N VAL A 230 -5.83 -1.59 12.02
CA VAL A 230 -5.91 -0.51 13.02
C VAL A 230 -6.11 -1.04 14.44
N TRP A 231 -6.73 -2.21 14.63
CA TRP A 231 -6.84 -2.82 15.95
C TRP A 231 -5.50 -3.34 16.48
N SER A 232 -4.61 -3.87 15.63
CA SER A 232 -3.26 -4.30 16.05
C SER A 232 -2.44 -3.11 16.53
N VAL A 233 -2.44 -2.02 15.74
CA VAL A 233 -1.79 -0.74 16.07
C VAL A 233 -2.37 -0.10 17.33
N ARG A 234 -3.70 -0.12 17.52
CA ARG A 234 -4.34 0.39 18.75
C ARG A 234 -3.93 -0.42 19.99
N LEU A 235 -3.85 -1.74 19.89
CA LEU A 235 -3.40 -2.59 21.02
C LEU A 235 -1.94 -2.34 21.41
N GLU A 236 -1.06 -2.07 20.44
CA GLU A 236 0.35 -1.72 20.73
C GLU A 236 0.46 -0.38 21.46
N ASN A 237 -0.23 0.67 20.99
CA ASN A 237 -0.31 1.96 21.68
C ASN A 237 -0.91 1.84 23.10
N ILE A 238 -1.94 1.00 23.28
CA ILE A 238 -2.52 0.71 24.60
C ILE A 238 -1.51 0.02 25.53
N LYS A 239 -0.69 -0.90 25.01
CA LYS A 239 0.36 -1.58 25.78
C LYS A 239 1.42 -0.59 26.28
N GLU A 240 1.87 0.36 25.44
CA GLU A 240 2.78 1.42 25.86
C GLU A 240 2.16 2.35 26.91
N CYS A 241 0.88 2.73 26.74
CA CYS A 241 0.13 3.46 27.78
C CYS A 241 0.14 2.73 29.12
N LEU A 242 -0.26 1.46 29.14
CA LEU A 242 -0.36 0.70 30.38
C LEU A 242 1.01 0.62 31.07
N LEU A 243 2.11 0.47 30.31
CA LEU A 243 3.47 0.53 30.85
C LEU A 243 3.78 1.89 31.47
N ILE A 244 3.45 3.01 30.82
CA ILE A 244 3.67 4.37 31.36
C ILE A 244 2.80 4.65 32.60
N VAL A 245 1.51 4.26 32.57
CA VAL A 245 0.56 4.50 33.66
C VAL A 245 0.90 3.63 34.88
N PHE A 246 1.11 2.32 34.70
CA PHE A 246 1.54 1.45 35.80
C PHE A 246 2.95 1.79 36.28
N GLY A 247 3.89 2.12 35.38
CA GLY A 247 5.23 2.55 35.74
C GLY A 247 5.23 3.80 36.62
N GLY A 248 4.45 4.82 36.24
CA GLY A 248 4.28 6.03 37.05
C GLY A 248 3.57 5.78 38.38
N LEU A 249 2.57 4.91 38.43
CA LEU A 249 1.91 4.51 39.69
C LEU A 249 2.87 3.75 40.63
N ILE A 250 3.66 2.82 40.10
CA ILE A 250 4.69 2.08 40.86
C ILE A 250 5.77 3.05 41.35
N PHE A 251 6.20 4.01 40.51
CA PHE A 251 7.15 5.05 40.91
C PHE A 251 6.59 5.93 42.04
N ILE A 252 5.37 6.45 41.93
CA ILE A 252 4.70 7.25 42.97
C ILE A 252 4.59 6.45 44.28
N TRP A 253 4.27 5.15 44.20
CA TRP A 253 4.17 4.26 45.35
C TRP A 253 5.53 4.01 46.02
N LEU A 254 6.57 3.63 45.25
CA LEU A 254 7.94 3.44 45.74
C LEU A 254 8.51 4.72 46.34
N PHE A 255 8.37 5.86 45.65
CA PHE A 255 8.83 7.17 46.13
C PHE A 255 8.16 7.54 47.45
N SER A 256 6.84 7.36 47.56
CA SER A 256 6.10 7.63 48.80
C SER A 256 6.52 6.69 49.95
N TRP A 257 6.86 5.44 49.64
CA TRP A 257 7.37 4.47 50.62
C TRP A 257 8.78 4.84 51.11
N ILE A 258 9.69 5.21 50.20
CA ILE A 258 11.06 5.67 50.50
C ILE A 258 11.03 6.95 51.34
N VAL A 259 10.28 7.98 50.92
CA VAL A 259 10.14 9.24 51.67
C VAL A 259 9.53 8.97 53.06
N GLY A 260 8.52 8.10 53.15
CA GLY A 260 7.95 7.69 54.44
C GLY A 260 8.93 6.96 55.36
N TRP A 261 9.87 6.19 54.81
CA TRP A 261 10.95 5.55 55.55
C TRP A 261 11.99 6.57 56.04
N ILE A 262 12.46 7.46 55.16
CA ILE A 262 13.40 8.54 55.48
C ILE A 262 12.83 9.43 56.61
N VAL A 263 11.59 9.89 56.47
CA VAL A 263 10.94 10.77 57.47
C VAL A 263 10.76 10.07 58.82
N ARG A 264 10.41 8.77 58.86
CA ARG A 264 10.37 8.02 60.12
C ARG A 264 11.75 7.87 60.76
N GLY A 265 12.80 7.66 59.97
CA GLY A 265 14.19 7.61 60.43
C GLY A 265 14.64 8.93 61.08
N PHE A 266 14.42 10.06 60.41
CA PHE A 266 14.79 11.38 60.94
C PHE A 266 13.97 11.83 62.16
N LEU A 267 12.72 11.37 62.31
CA LEU A 267 11.86 11.71 63.45
C LEU A 267 11.95 10.71 64.62
N GLY A 268 12.70 9.61 64.48
CA GLY A 268 12.87 8.60 65.54
C GLY A 268 11.58 7.88 65.96
N ILE A 269 10.54 7.89 65.12
CA ILE A 269 9.21 7.33 65.46
C ILE A 269 9.28 5.80 65.43
N PRO A 270 9.03 5.09 66.54
CA PRO A 270 9.12 3.63 66.57
C PRO A 270 7.99 2.98 65.77
N THR A 271 8.35 1.96 64.99
CA THR A 271 7.44 1.23 64.11
C THR A 271 6.28 0.60 64.89
N GLY A 272 5.04 0.96 64.55
CA GLY A 272 3.82 0.40 65.14
C GLY A 272 2.94 1.41 65.91
N GLN A 273 3.43 2.60 66.24
CA GLN A 273 2.62 3.63 66.94
C GLN A 273 1.70 4.46 66.02
N ASP A 274 1.71 4.22 64.70
CA ASP A 274 0.86 4.92 63.72
C ASP A 274 -0.62 4.46 63.69
N THR A 275 -0.99 3.39 64.41
CA THR A 275 -2.39 2.97 64.55
C THR A 275 -3.08 3.72 65.68
N LYS A 276 -4.14 4.44 65.34
CA LYS A 276 -5.10 5.00 66.31
C LYS A 276 -5.72 3.90 67.20
N PRO A 277 -5.89 4.15 68.52
CA PRO A 277 -7.05 3.63 69.25
C PRO A 277 -8.35 4.36 68.83
#